data_AF-A0A1W1E6L5-F1
#
_entry.id   AF-A0A1W1E6L5-F1
#
_cell.length_a   1.000
_cell.length_b   1.000
_cell.length_c   1.000
_cell.angle_alpha   90.00
_cell.angle_beta   90.00
_cell.angle_gamma   90.00
#
_symmetry.space_group_name_H-M   'P 1'
#
loop_
_entity.id
_entity.type
_entity.pdbx_description
1 polymer ?
#
loop_
_entity_poly.entity_id
_entity_poly.type
_entity_poly.pdbx_seq_one_letter_code
_entity_poly.pdbx_strand_id
1 'polypeptide(L)'
;MQDCSHGRDAKAAAGTLTKIGAGSTGFDFTKLDSNGNTLSASATDWRCVKDNHTGLIWEVKTTSNLHNKSDTYNWYNTNSATNGGEVGYANDDGNTCHGYNSSDSNTFCNTQAFVNRVNTAGLCGKNDWRLPTIDELHSIVDYGRRNPSIDIGYFPNTPATNFWSSLSHSSSSEVAWIAVFDNGDDNFDNRYASNRLRLVRSGQ
;
A
#
# COMPACT_ATOMS: atom_id res chain seq x y z
N MET A 1 2.61 -13.71 15.97
CA MET A 1 1.84 -13.42 17.20
C MET A 1 2.55 -12.26 17.90
N GLN A 2 2.04 -11.04 17.73
CA GLN A 2 2.52 -9.85 18.41
C GLN A 2 2.13 -9.97 19.89
N ASP A 3 3.09 -10.31 20.73
CA ASP A 3 2.96 -10.23 22.18
C ASP A 3 3.40 -8.83 22.62
N CYS A 4 2.43 -8.05 23.11
CA CYS A 4 2.60 -6.69 23.66
C CYS A 4 3.62 -6.60 24.82
N SER A 5 4.13 -7.71 25.35
CA SER A 5 5.12 -7.73 26.44
C SER A 5 6.58 -7.86 25.97
N HIS A 6 6.85 -8.30 24.73
CA HIS A 6 8.22 -8.59 24.26
C HIS A 6 8.58 -8.07 22.85
N GLY A 7 7.74 -7.24 22.23
CA GLY A 7 7.94 -6.69 20.88
C GLY A 7 8.72 -5.36 20.79
N ARG A 8 8.86 -4.84 19.55
CA ARG A 8 9.42 -3.50 19.30
C ARG A 8 8.61 -2.40 20.01
N ASP A 9 7.31 -2.60 20.17
CA ASP A 9 6.44 -1.67 20.90
C ASP A 9 6.81 -1.59 22.38
N ALA A 10 7.12 -2.71 23.02
CA ALA A 10 7.59 -2.74 24.40
C ALA A 10 8.96 -2.04 24.54
N LYS A 11 9.88 -2.25 23.58
CA LYS A 11 11.17 -1.53 23.54
C LYS A 11 11.00 -0.04 23.31
N ALA A 12 10.06 0.37 22.46
CA ALA A 12 9.74 1.77 22.22
C ALA A 12 9.14 2.43 23.47
N ALA A 13 8.19 1.77 24.13
CA ALA A 13 7.60 2.23 25.39
C ALA A 13 8.65 2.36 26.51
N ALA A 14 9.64 1.47 26.53
CA ALA A 14 10.77 1.53 27.47
C ALA A 14 11.86 2.54 27.06
N GLY A 15 11.75 3.21 25.91
CA GLY A 15 12.77 4.15 25.40
C GLY A 15 14.09 3.47 24.98
N THR A 16 14.09 2.16 24.77
CA THR A 16 15.28 1.35 24.45
C THR A 16 15.37 0.95 22.98
N LEU A 17 14.35 1.26 22.18
CA LEU A 17 14.35 0.99 20.75
C LEU A 17 15.19 2.04 20.01
N THR A 18 16.34 1.63 19.48
CA THR A 18 17.09 2.45 18.51
C THR A 18 16.37 2.45 17.17
N LYS A 19 16.10 3.64 16.63
CA LYS A 19 15.47 3.84 15.30
C LYS A 19 16.44 4.57 14.37
N ILE A 20 16.40 4.24 13.08
CA ILE A 20 17.14 4.96 12.03
C ILE A 20 16.40 6.24 11.64
N GLY A 21 15.07 6.14 11.50
CA GLY A 21 14.14 7.23 11.24
C GLY A 21 13.24 7.50 12.44
N ALA A 22 11.96 7.73 12.17
CA ALA A 22 10.94 8.04 13.20
C ALA A 22 9.61 7.36 12.87
N GLY A 23 8.62 7.47 13.76
CA GLY A 23 7.32 6.81 13.63
C GLY A 23 6.73 6.46 15.00
N SER A 24 5.42 6.20 15.06
CA SER A 24 4.75 5.78 16.30
C SER A 24 5.31 4.46 16.83
N THR A 25 5.33 4.31 18.17
CA THR A 25 5.64 3.04 18.87
C THR A 25 6.82 2.26 18.28
N GLY A 26 6.64 1.05 17.77
CA GLY A 26 7.66 0.20 17.19
C GLY A 26 8.10 0.56 15.77
N PHE A 27 7.37 1.44 15.05
CA PHE A 27 7.67 1.81 13.67
C PHE A 27 8.95 2.61 13.53
N ASP A 28 9.61 2.43 12.40
CA ASP A 28 10.84 3.12 12.06
C ASP A 28 10.84 3.46 10.56
N PHE A 29 10.42 4.67 10.25
CA PHE A 29 10.17 5.17 8.92
C PHE A 29 11.06 6.35 8.54
N THR A 30 11.47 6.37 7.26
CA THR A 30 12.21 7.47 6.64
C THR A 30 11.42 8.01 5.45
N LYS A 31 11.21 9.34 5.42
CA LYS A 31 10.56 10.03 4.28
C LYS A 31 11.51 10.12 3.10
N LEU A 32 11.00 9.94 1.89
CA LEU A 32 11.76 10.02 0.64
C LEU A 32 11.16 11.04 -0.33
N ASP A 33 12.00 11.81 -0.99
CA ASP A 33 11.59 12.76 -2.04
C ASP A 33 11.15 12.06 -3.35
N SER A 34 10.82 12.85 -4.37
CA SER A 34 10.41 12.34 -5.69
C SER A 34 11.49 11.56 -6.45
N ASN A 35 12.74 11.64 -6.03
CA ASN A 35 13.88 10.93 -6.60
C ASN A 35 14.33 9.75 -5.71
N GLY A 36 13.66 9.54 -4.57
CA GLY A 36 13.99 8.48 -3.61
C GLY A 36 15.11 8.85 -2.64
N ASN A 37 15.50 10.12 -2.54
CA ASN A 37 16.49 10.57 -1.57
C ASN A 37 15.86 10.73 -0.18
N THR A 38 16.63 10.44 0.86
CA THR A 38 16.18 10.57 2.24
C THR A 38 15.93 12.02 2.63
N LEU A 39 14.82 12.25 3.31
CA LEU A 39 14.43 13.55 3.86
C LEU A 39 14.49 13.55 5.39
N SER A 40 14.59 14.76 5.96
CA SER A 40 14.41 14.97 7.39
C SER A 40 13.04 14.46 7.86
N ALA A 41 12.96 13.97 9.11
CA ALA A 41 11.69 13.63 9.74
C ALA A 41 10.69 14.81 9.76
N SER A 42 11.21 16.04 9.84
CA SER A 42 10.41 17.29 9.82
C SER A 42 9.97 17.73 8.42
N ALA A 43 10.33 17.02 7.35
CA ALA A 43 9.90 17.36 6.00
C ALA A 43 8.36 17.35 5.90
N THR A 44 7.82 18.37 5.23
CA THR A 44 6.38 18.56 5.04
C THR A 44 5.86 18.04 3.70
N ASP A 45 6.75 17.67 2.79
CA ASP A 45 6.44 17.05 1.50
C ASP A 45 7.38 15.87 1.23
N TRP A 46 6.82 14.74 0.81
CA TRP A 46 7.52 13.50 0.48
C TRP A 46 6.63 12.60 -0.39
N ARG A 47 7.23 11.68 -1.13
CA ARG A 47 6.52 10.85 -2.12
C ARG A 47 6.53 9.37 -1.77
N CYS A 48 7.52 8.93 -1.00
CA CYS A 48 7.61 7.56 -0.52
C CYS A 48 8.05 7.50 0.95
N VAL A 49 7.80 6.36 1.57
CA VAL A 49 8.25 6.05 2.93
C VAL A 49 9.04 4.76 2.91
N LYS A 50 10.29 4.79 3.38
CA LYS A 50 11.06 3.58 3.67
C LYS A 50 10.72 3.09 5.07
N ASP A 51 10.36 1.83 5.20
CA ASP A 51 10.34 1.10 6.45
C ASP A 51 11.73 0.52 6.71
N ASN A 52 12.41 1.06 7.73
CA ASN A 52 13.76 0.65 8.09
C ASN A 52 13.80 -0.72 8.77
N HIS A 53 12.65 -1.25 9.22
CA HIS A 53 12.59 -2.59 9.79
C HIS A 53 12.53 -3.68 8.71
N THR A 54 11.62 -3.51 7.74
CA THR A 54 11.41 -4.50 6.67
C THR A 54 12.27 -4.23 5.45
N GLY A 55 12.82 -3.02 5.33
CA GLY A 55 13.50 -2.53 4.14
C GLY A 55 12.54 -2.04 3.05
N LEU A 56 11.23 -2.32 3.15
CA LEU A 56 10.25 -1.99 2.12
C LEU A 56 10.12 -0.49 1.91
N ILE A 57 9.81 -0.09 0.69
CA ILE A 57 9.49 1.30 0.35
C ILE A 57 8.06 1.37 -0.16
N TRP A 58 7.31 2.31 0.38
CA TRP A 58 5.87 2.44 0.19
C TRP A 58 5.51 3.72 -0.55
N GLU A 59 4.53 3.62 -1.44
CA GLU A 59 3.86 4.77 -2.07
C GLU A 59 3.21 5.64 -1.00
N VAL A 60 3.23 6.97 -1.15
CA VAL A 60 2.40 7.91 -0.39
C VAL A 60 1.24 8.42 -1.25
N LYS A 61 0.02 8.37 -0.71
CA LYS A 61 -1.18 8.84 -1.42
C LYS A 61 -1.28 10.36 -1.41
N THR A 62 -1.90 10.89 -2.46
CA THR A 62 -2.14 12.32 -2.68
C THR A 62 -3.64 12.61 -2.76
N THR A 63 -4.01 13.87 -2.94
CA THR A 63 -5.41 14.30 -3.14
C THR A 63 -5.77 14.53 -4.62
N SER A 64 -4.81 14.36 -5.52
CA SER A 64 -4.92 14.53 -6.97
C SER A 64 -3.92 13.62 -7.67
N ASN A 65 -3.84 13.67 -9.00
CA ASN A 65 -2.89 12.91 -9.84
C ASN A 65 -3.02 11.37 -9.74
N LEU A 66 -2.07 10.65 -10.34
CA LEU A 66 -2.02 9.19 -10.38
C LEU A 66 -2.11 8.51 -8.99
N HIS A 67 -1.66 9.18 -7.92
CA HIS A 67 -1.62 8.65 -6.56
C HIS A 67 -2.81 9.10 -5.70
N ASN A 68 -3.90 9.56 -6.33
CA ASN A 68 -5.06 10.08 -5.63
C ASN A 68 -5.69 9.04 -4.69
N LYS A 69 -5.93 9.44 -3.44
CA LYS A 69 -6.58 8.63 -2.40
C LYS A 69 -8.01 8.22 -2.74
N SER A 70 -8.67 8.95 -3.63
CA SER A 70 -10.06 8.69 -4.02
C SER A 70 -10.17 7.67 -5.15
N ASP A 71 -9.07 7.34 -5.83
CA ASP A 71 -9.08 6.40 -6.94
C ASP A 71 -9.39 4.98 -6.45
N THR A 72 -10.24 4.30 -7.20
CA THR A 72 -10.70 2.92 -6.92
C THR A 72 -10.39 2.01 -8.08
N TYR A 73 -10.16 0.74 -7.76
CA TYR A 73 -9.66 -0.25 -8.70
C TYR A 73 -10.32 -1.60 -8.44
N ASN A 74 -10.64 -2.32 -9.50
CA ASN A 74 -10.92 -3.75 -9.43
C ASN A 74 -9.62 -4.56 -9.44
N TRP A 75 -9.72 -5.81 -9.01
CA TRP A 75 -8.58 -6.71 -8.98
C TRP A 75 -8.43 -7.43 -10.33
N TYR A 76 -7.23 -7.32 -10.91
CA TYR A 76 -6.86 -7.90 -12.20
C TYR A 76 -5.36 -8.21 -12.28
N ASN A 77 -5.01 -9.40 -12.75
CA ASN A 77 -3.63 -9.81 -12.97
C ASN A 77 -3.55 -10.93 -14.02
N THR A 78 -2.93 -10.67 -15.17
CA THR A 78 -2.74 -11.69 -16.21
C THR A 78 -1.58 -12.65 -15.95
N ASN A 79 -0.73 -12.40 -14.96
CA ASN A 79 0.39 -13.28 -14.66
C ASN A 79 -0.10 -14.52 -13.89
N SER A 80 -0.14 -15.67 -14.57
CA SER A 80 -0.59 -16.95 -14.01
C SER A 80 0.22 -17.43 -12.80
N ALA A 81 1.46 -16.95 -12.61
CA ALA A 81 2.26 -17.29 -11.44
C ALA A 81 1.79 -16.56 -10.17
N THR A 82 1.05 -15.46 -10.30
CA THR A 82 0.68 -14.58 -9.17
C THR A 82 -0.79 -14.18 -9.17
N ASN A 83 -1.60 -14.69 -10.11
CA ASN A 83 -3.01 -14.35 -10.21
C ASN A 83 -3.95 -15.22 -9.34
N GLY A 84 -3.38 -16.21 -8.66
CA GLY A 84 -4.13 -17.14 -7.81
C GLY A 84 -5.15 -18.00 -8.58
N GLY A 85 -4.87 -18.31 -9.85
CA GLY A 85 -5.65 -19.22 -10.69
C GLY A 85 -6.57 -18.54 -11.70
N GLU A 86 -6.97 -17.29 -11.46
CA GLU A 86 -7.87 -16.54 -12.34
C GLU A 86 -7.37 -15.11 -12.58
N VAL A 87 -7.70 -14.54 -13.74
CA VAL A 87 -7.18 -13.22 -14.13
C VAL A 87 -7.90 -12.05 -13.45
N GLY A 88 -9.13 -12.24 -12.94
CA GLY A 88 -9.96 -11.16 -12.40
C GLY A 88 -10.64 -10.33 -13.49
N TYR A 89 -10.89 -9.04 -13.23
CA TYR A 89 -11.74 -8.19 -14.07
C TYR A 89 -10.94 -7.08 -14.76
N ALA A 90 -10.90 -7.09 -16.09
CA ALA A 90 -10.05 -6.17 -16.85
C ALA A 90 -10.57 -4.72 -16.88
N ASN A 91 -11.88 -4.51 -16.96
CA ASN A 91 -12.50 -3.18 -17.10
C ASN A 91 -13.87 -3.08 -16.39
N ASP A 92 -14.48 -1.90 -16.49
CA ASP A 92 -15.34 -1.25 -15.50
C ASP A 92 -16.73 -1.85 -15.17
N ASP A 93 -17.01 -1.84 -13.86
CA ASP A 93 -18.27 -2.05 -13.10
C ASP A 93 -18.52 -0.88 -12.10
N GLY A 94 -18.08 0.35 -12.39
CA GLY A 94 -18.28 1.58 -11.58
C GLY A 94 -17.04 2.21 -10.93
N ASN A 95 -15.82 1.74 -11.22
CA ASN A 95 -14.56 2.29 -10.73
C ASN A 95 -14.18 3.61 -11.41
N THR A 96 -13.59 4.52 -10.65
CA THR A 96 -13.03 5.78 -11.16
C THR A 96 -11.60 5.96 -10.68
N CYS A 97 -10.68 6.20 -11.60
CA CYS A 97 -9.28 6.46 -11.32
C CYS A 97 -8.73 7.54 -12.26
N HIS A 98 -7.65 8.20 -11.84
CA HIS A 98 -7.03 9.26 -12.61
C HIS A 98 -6.54 8.76 -13.98
N GLY A 99 -6.83 9.52 -15.04
CA GLY A 99 -6.34 9.25 -16.40
C GLY A 99 -7.04 8.11 -17.14
N TYR A 100 -8.18 7.61 -16.65
CA TYR A 100 -8.96 6.57 -17.33
C TYR A 100 -9.41 7.00 -18.73
N ASN A 101 -9.24 6.11 -19.69
CA ASN A 101 -9.74 6.21 -21.06
C ASN A 101 -10.28 4.84 -21.48
N SER A 102 -11.58 4.78 -21.79
CA SER A 102 -12.25 3.53 -22.19
C SER A 102 -11.70 2.90 -23.48
N SER A 103 -11.00 3.68 -24.30
CA SER A 103 -10.37 3.22 -25.55
C SER A 103 -8.92 2.76 -25.39
N ASP A 104 -8.33 2.86 -24.18
CA ASP A 104 -6.96 2.41 -23.90
C ASP A 104 -6.90 1.54 -22.64
N SER A 105 -6.73 0.24 -22.85
CA SER A 105 -6.67 -0.75 -21.77
C SER A 105 -5.53 -0.52 -20.77
N ASN A 106 -4.48 0.23 -21.14
CA ASN A 106 -3.39 0.57 -20.21
C ASN A 106 -3.81 1.61 -19.17
N THR A 107 -4.95 2.27 -19.38
CA THR A 107 -5.50 3.29 -18.47
C THR A 107 -6.64 2.78 -17.60
N PHE A 108 -7.06 1.53 -17.78
CA PHE A 108 -8.17 0.93 -17.03
C PHE A 108 -7.93 0.97 -15.52
N CYS A 109 -9.02 1.12 -14.77
CA CYS A 109 -8.97 1.22 -13.32
C CYS A 109 -8.91 -0.17 -12.66
N ASN A 110 -7.84 -0.89 -12.96
CA ASN A 110 -7.55 -2.20 -12.38
C ASN A 110 -6.12 -2.25 -11.79
N THR A 111 -5.85 -3.24 -10.95
CA THR A 111 -4.57 -3.36 -10.24
C THR A 111 -3.35 -3.43 -11.17
N GLN A 112 -3.40 -4.20 -12.25
CA GLN A 112 -2.26 -4.39 -13.15
C GLN A 112 -1.96 -3.12 -13.96
N ALA A 113 -2.98 -2.48 -14.52
CA ALA A 113 -2.84 -1.23 -15.24
C ALA A 113 -2.30 -0.13 -14.31
N PHE A 114 -2.81 -0.04 -13.07
CA PHE A 114 -2.29 0.92 -12.10
C PHE A 114 -0.80 0.74 -11.81
N VAL A 115 -0.38 -0.50 -11.51
CA VAL A 115 1.03 -0.84 -11.30
C VAL A 115 1.89 -0.44 -12.50
N ASN A 116 1.44 -0.76 -13.72
CA ASN A 116 2.15 -0.41 -14.95
C ASN A 116 2.28 1.11 -15.11
N ARG A 117 1.23 1.90 -14.83
CA ARG A 117 1.28 3.37 -14.91
C ARG A 117 2.24 3.98 -13.89
N VAL A 118 2.25 3.49 -12.65
CA VAL A 118 3.18 3.97 -11.61
C VAL A 118 4.62 3.64 -11.99
N ASN A 119 4.86 2.43 -12.53
CA ASN A 119 6.18 2.04 -13.02
C ASN A 119 6.62 2.86 -14.22
N THR A 120 5.74 3.19 -15.17
CA THR A 120 6.09 4.10 -16.27
C THR A 120 6.40 5.52 -15.76
N ALA A 121 5.68 6.00 -14.74
CA ALA A 121 5.89 7.33 -14.18
C ALA A 121 7.18 7.46 -13.35
N GLY A 122 7.74 6.35 -12.84
CA GLY A 122 8.99 6.37 -12.10
C GLY A 122 8.87 6.95 -10.68
N LEU A 123 7.84 6.55 -9.92
CA LEU A 123 7.62 7.04 -8.55
C LEU A 123 8.89 6.86 -7.69
N CYS A 124 9.36 7.95 -7.08
CA CYS A 124 10.58 8.01 -6.28
C CYS A 124 11.84 7.57 -7.04
N GLY A 125 11.88 7.81 -8.35
CA GLY A 125 12.97 7.41 -9.24
C GLY A 125 13.05 5.91 -9.51
N LYS A 126 11.94 5.17 -9.33
CA LYS A 126 11.89 3.70 -9.38
C LYS A 126 10.74 3.18 -10.22
N ASN A 127 10.95 2.04 -10.86
CA ASN A 127 10.04 1.45 -11.85
C ASN A 127 9.73 -0.04 -11.56
N ASP A 128 10.02 -0.50 -10.34
CA ASP A 128 9.87 -1.87 -9.84
C ASP A 128 8.83 -1.96 -8.71
N TRP A 129 7.81 -1.11 -8.76
CA TRP A 129 6.66 -1.13 -7.86
C TRP A 129 5.74 -2.31 -8.15
N ARG A 130 5.14 -2.85 -7.09
CA ARG A 130 4.17 -3.94 -7.14
C ARG A 130 3.05 -3.74 -6.12
N LEU A 131 2.02 -4.57 -6.23
CA LEU A 131 1.08 -4.74 -5.13
C LEU A 131 1.80 -5.35 -3.91
N PRO A 132 1.45 -4.91 -2.68
CA PRO A 132 1.93 -5.51 -1.44
C PRO A 132 1.23 -6.85 -1.18
N THR A 133 1.85 -7.77 -0.46
CA THR A 133 1.12 -8.91 0.10
C THR A 133 0.26 -8.45 1.28
N ILE A 134 -0.65 -9.30 1.77
CA ILE A 134 -1.46 -8.96 2.94
C ILE A 134 -0.58 -8.77 4.19
N ASP A 135 0.45 -9.60 4.37
CA ASP A 135 1.40 -9.48 5.48
C ASP A 135 2.20 -8.17 5.44
N GLU A 136 2.58 -7.71 4.24
CA GLU A 136 3.24 -6.43 4.06
C GLU A 136 2.31 -5.26 4.42
N LEU A 137 1.02 -5.32 4.04
CA LEU A 137 0.06 -4.29 4.44
C LEU A 137 -0.09 -4.24 5.97
N HIS A 138 -0.14 -5.38 6.65
CA HIS A 138 -0.15 -5.42 8.11
C HIS A 138 1.10 -4.84 8.75
N SER A 139 2.26 -4.89 8.07
CA SER A 139 3.49 -4.31 8.59
C SER A 139 3.46 -2.79 8.73
N ILE A 140 2.46 -2.11 8.14
CA ILE A 140 2.24 -0.67 8.27
C ILE A 140 0.93 -0.32 9.00
N VAL A 141 0.23 -1.29 9.58
CA VAL A 141 -0.99 -1.06 10.37
C VAL A 141 -0.64 -0.66 11.81
N ASP A 142 -1.11 0.50 12.24
CA ASP A 142 -1.01 0.94 13.63
C ASP A 142 -2.24 0.47 14.42
N TYR A 143 -2.13 -0.67 15.12
CA TYR A 143 -3.21 -1.24 15.94
C TYR A 143 -3.56 -0.41 17.19
N GLY A 144 -2.74 0.58 17.56
CA GLY A 144 -3.05 1.55 18.61
C GLY A 144 -3.96 2.68 18.11
N ARG A 145 -4.25 2.73 16.81
CA ARG A 145 -4.99 3.80 16.14
C ARG A 145 -6.16 3.24 15.34
N ARG A 146 -7.24 4.01 15.26
CA ARG A 146 -8.39 3.73 14.38
C ARG A 146 -8.69 4.95 13.50
N ASN A 147 -9.24 4.71 12.31
CA ASN A 147 -9.75 5.74 11.38
C ASN A 147 -8.74 6.86 11.01
N PRO A 148 -7.73 6.59 10.16
CA PRO A 148 -7.29 5.27 9.72
C PRO A 148 -6.27 4.65 10.70
N SER A 149 -6.16 3.32 10.70
CA SER A 149 -5.22 2.53 11.51
C SER A 149 -3.80 2.50 10.90
N ILE A 150 -3.18 3.66 10.76
CA ILE A 150 -1.81 3.85 10.22
C ILE A 150 -1.19 5.15 10.74
N ASP A 151 0.15 5.23 10.78
CA ASP A 151 0.86 6.47 11.12
C ASP A 151 0.64 7.55 10.02
N ILE A 152 -0.35 8.42 10.23
CA ILE A 152 -0.70 9.51 9.31
C ILE A 152 0.40 10.57 9.16
N GLY A 153 1.39 10.62 10.05
CA GLY A 153 2.55 11.50 9.94
C GLY A 153 3.52 11.07 8.85
N TYR A 154 3.46 9.81 8.43
CA TYR A 154 4.25 9.21 7.35
C TYR A 154 3.38 8.81 6.15
N PHE A 155 2.14 8.39 6.40
CA PHE A 155 1.18 7.98 5.38
C PHE A 155 -0.04 8.90 5.35
N PRO A 156 0.14 10.19 4.98
CA PRO A 156 -0.98 11.12 4.84
C PRO A 156 -1.93 10.62 3.75
N ASN A 157 -3.14 11.18 3.76
CA ASN A 157 -4.17 10.88 2.77
C ASN A 157 -4.58 9.41 2.68
N THR A 158 -4.35 8.62 3.73
CA THR A 158 -4.88 7.26 3.82
C THR A 158 -6.34 7.32 4.27
N PRO A 159 -7.32 6.93 3.43
CA PRO A 159 -8.70 6.79 3.87
C PRO A 159 -8.88 5.54 4.73
N ALA A 160 -9.78 5.60 5.70
CA ALA A 160 -10.19 4.48 6.54
C ALA A 160 -11.14 3.55 5.77
N THR A 161 -10.57 2.66 4.95
CA THR A 161 -11.30 1.80 4.01
C THR A 161 -10.40 0.64 3.55
N ASN A 162 -10.88 -0.12 2.57
CA ASN A 162 -10.26 -1.35 2.08
C ASN A 162 -9.17 -1.05 1.04
N PHE A 163 -8.07 -1.78 1.16
CA PHE A 163 -6.95 -1.75 0.22
C PHE A 163 -6.64 -3.16 -0.29
N TRP A 164 -6.54 -3.31 -1.61
CA TRP A 164 -6.19 -4.61 -2.21
C TRP A 164 -4.76 -5.01 -1.86
N SER A 165 -4.57 -6.32 -1.69
CA SER A 165 -3.27 -6.98 -1.66
C SER A 165 -3.02 -7.83 -2.92
N SER A 166 -1.78 -8.29 -3.05
CA SER A 166 -1.39 -9.40 -3.91
C SER A 166 -1.66 -10.71 -3.18
N LEU A 167 -2.24 -11.68 -3.90
CA LEU A 167 -2.63 -12.97 -3.36
C LEU A 167 -1.41 -13.78 -2.87
N SER A 168 -1.42 -14.27 -1.62
CA SER A 168 -0.40 -15.19 -1.09
C SER A 168 -0.92 -16.59 -0.68
N HIS A 169 -2.23 -16.86 -0.75
CA HIS A 169 -2.80 -18.21 -0.61
C HIS A 169 -4.26 -18.26 -1.11
N SER A 170 -4.65 -19.32 -1.84
CA SER A 170 -5.98 -19.46 -2.48
C SER A 170 -6.66 -20.77 -2.09
N SER A 171 -7.93 -20.65 -1.70
CA SER A 171 -8.95 -21.69 -1.81
C SER A 171 -10.15 -21.27 -2.66
N SER A 172 -10.21 -20.02 -3.12
CA SER A 172 -11.30 -19.46 -3.95
C SER A 172 -10.75 -18.53 -5.03
N SER A 173 -11.23 -18.70 -6.25
CA SER A 173 -10.83 -17.95 -7.45
C SER A 173 -11.56 -16.61 -7.63
N GLU A 174 -12.64 -16.36 -6.90
CA GLU A 174 -13.53 -15.20 -7.13
C GLU A 174 -13.19 -13.97 -6.27
N VAL A 175 -12.43 -14.17 -5.20
CA VAL A 175 -12.10 -13.13 -4.22
C VAL A 175 -10.60 -12.81 -4.17
N ALA A 176 -10.26 -11.67 -3.60
CA ALA A 176 -8.90 -11.27 -3.25
C ALA A 176 -8.84 -10.71 -1.83
N TRP A 177 -7.68 -10.83 -1.20
CA TRP A 177 -7.43 -10.31 0.16
C TRP A 177 -7.36 -8.78 0.17
N ILE A 178 -7.99 -8.18 1.18
CA ILE A 178 -7.95 -6.76 1.47
C ILE A 178 -7.43 -6.50 2.89
N ALA A 179 -6.70 -5.41 3.07
CA ALA A 179 -6.48 -4.82 4.38
C ALA A 179 -7.50 -3.71 4.64
N VAL A 180 -8.06 -3.66 5.84
CA VAL A 180 -9.10 -2.72 6.27
C VAL A 180 -8.46 -1.65 7.16
N PHE A 181 -8.10 -0.50 6.57
CA PHE A 181 -7.46 0.59 7.31
C PHE A 181 -8.42 1.38 8.23
N ASP A 182 -9.69 0.97 8.36
CA ASP A 182 -10.52 1.51 9.45
C ASP A 182 -10.01 1.05 10.81
N ASN A 183 -9.73 -0.25 10.94
CA ASN A 183 -9.44 -0.91 12.22
C ASN A 183 -8.19 -1.80 12.22
N GLY A 184 -7.58 -2.07 11.06
CA GLY A 184 -6.36 -2.84 10.92
C GLY A 184 -6.56 -4.34 10.64
N ASP A 185 -7.79 -4.78 10.40
CA ASP A 185 -8.11 -6.17 10.07
C ASP A 185 -7.82 -6.49 8.60
N ASP A 186 -7.80 -7.78 8.27
CA ASP A 186 -7.89 -8.29 6.91
C ASP A 186 -9.24 -8.96 6.63
N ASN A 187 -9.63 -9.01 5.36
CA ASN A 187 -10.80 -9.74 4.89
C ASN A 187 -10.64 -10.13 3.41
N PHE A 188 -11.66 -10.74 2.83
CA PHE A 188 -11.80 -10.95 1.40
C PHE A 188 -12.85 -10.02 0.80
N ASP A 189 -12.63 -9.62 -0.44
CA ASP A 189 -13.65 -8.97 -1.24
C ASP A 189 -13.63 -9.52 -2.67
N ASN A 190 -14.75 -9.38 -3.37
CA ASN A 190 -14.91 -9.87 -4.72
C ASN A 190 -13.97 -9.12 -5.66
N ARG A 191 -13.34 -9.83 -6.61
CA ARG A 191 -12.36 -9.20 -7.51
C ARG A 191 -12.94 -8.08 -8.38
N TYR A 192 -14.26 -8.04 -8.59
CA TYR A 192 -14.94 -6.95 -9.30
C TYR A 192 -15.18 -5.71 -8.41
N ALA A 193 -15.03 -5.82 -7.09
CA ALA A 193 -15.30 -4.73 -6.16
C ALA A 193 -14.32 -3.56 -6.29
N SER A 194 -14.75 -2.41 -5.80
CA SER A 194 -14.04 -1.13 -5.90
C SER A 194 -13.23 -0.84 -4.65
N ASN A 195 -11.97 -1.28 -4.59
CA ASN A 195 -11.07 -1.00 -3.46
C ASN A 195 -9.85 -0.17 -3.86
N ARG A 196 -9.11 0.32 -2.87
CA ARG A 196 -7.98 1.25 -3.08
C ARG A 196 -6.65 0.51 -3.14
N LEU A 197 -5.62 1.20 -3.62
CA LEU A 197 -4.27 0.67 -3.80
C LEU A 197 -3.22 1.54 -3.12
N ARG A 198 -2.23 0.87 -2.54
CA ARG A 198 -0.94 1.43 -2.13
C ARG A 198 0.14 0.48 -2.62
N LEU A 199 1.03 0.95 -3.46
CA LEU A 199 2.12 0.12 -3.96
C LEU A 199 3.28 0.05 -2.97
N VAL A 200 4.02 -1.05 -3.09
CA VAL A 200 5.26 -1.29 -2.36
C VAL A 200 6.35 -1.72 -3.35
N ARG A 201 7.60 -1.52 -2.95
CA ARG A 201 8.76 -2.12 -3.60
C ARG A 201 9.74 -2.63 -2.56
N SER A 202 10.59 -3.57 -2.97
CA SER A 202 11.66 -4.07 -2.12
C SER A 202 12.70 -2.96 -1.83
N GLY A 203 13.26 -2.99 -0.62
CA GLY A 203 14.40 -2.15 -0.26
C GLY A 203 15.68 -2.54 -0.98
N GLN A 204 16.53 -1.56 -1.24
CA GLN A 204 17.97 -1.79 -1.42
C GLN A 204 18.67 -1.80 -0.07
#